data_AF-A0A7C7KU75-F1
#
_entry.id   AF-A0A7C7KU75-F1
#
_cell.length_a   1.000
_cell.length_b   1.000
_cell.length_c   1.000
_cell.angle_alpha   90.00
_cell.angle_beta   90.00
_cell.angle_gamma   90.00
#
_symmetry.space_group_name_H-M   'P 1'
#
loop_
_entity.id
_entity.type
_entity.pdbx_description
1 polymer ?
#
loop_
_entity_poly.entity_id
_entity_poly.type
_entity_poly.pdbx_seq_one_letter_code
_entity_poly.pdbx_strand_id
1 'polypeptide(L)'
;MSYGASVPMSALPNIKRFLAEGGGLVSPAGAPLSHPMVRRKGGWEDLSADFEEPVVRKVFLHMLPFAKVYKGRKPTRFCIVLRRDMLPNLPPMWELDGDSLGFIPITDGSQHLTVPLIAALSEDGDVLTLPLVFTYRLARYPCARIVALGFSGAGHPWSRRTWDYASTAIADMVSLAIRRNYIAIRDLMTDQPCYLPDEEVAITAELVCPVSVDAQCQLFIRERDTGRIVHKATKLVKLKAGERTQVQFHWRIPIQSHWAYDIWMNAITSDSPMVSERTMLIVRTERIAQRAKSFAMSNDGIPLHDGKPTWLSGFNLYTNDSRGIGAYFDSERRLGKHPLPDLWDRNLSLLTLYGGNAIRQHYYERILNERVFSRGNYSWALRVLDANHLLIAYHDAIALTNPFTFTPACYWRKRLGDGDPYCDERWLRAEREYVKGLAQHLRIYPNIAWEIINEPEGYGRTVQDATERREYAERVTKWCGMMRVAIESGERKPVGIGLAFASLSPLWSIRHNLRFLDWSNVHCYSPKPLRRGLWALPFGLNYGRPCLIGEAGMPNATNSINVFLSEWGDSYDRMLHVALSERAMGFVNFYLNNPLQHPYS
;
A
#
# COMPACT_ATOMS: atom_id res chain seq x y z
N MET A 1 -19.76 23.65 16.70
CA MET A 1 -18.85 22.77 17.44
C MET A 1 -19.66 21.61 17.97
N SER A 2 -19.29 20.36 17.68
CA SER A 2 -19.90 19.18 18.31
C SER A 2 -19.27 18.96 19.68
N TYR A 3 -20.00 18.33 20.61
CA TYR A 3 -19.43 17.85 21.87
C TYR A 3 -18.67 16.53 21.59
N GLY A 4 -17.54 16.65 20.88
CA GLY A 4 -16.69 15.53 20.47
C GLY A 4 -17.45 14.51 19.62
N ALA A 5 -17.83 13.41 20.27
CA ALA A 5 -18.44 12.25 19.66
C ALA A 5 -19.95 12.41 19.37
N SER A 6 -20.64 13.33 20.05
CA SER A 6 -22.09 13.49 19.93
C SER A 6 -22.50 14.42 18.79
N VAL A 7 -23.45 13.99 17.96
CA VAL A 7 -24.00 14.77 16.84
C VAL A 7 -25.53 14.79 16.81
N PRO A 8 -26.19 15.96 16.75
CA PRO A 8 -27.62 16.01 16.47
C PRO A 8 -27.94 15.48 15.07
N MET A 9 -28.80 14.47 14.98
CA MET A 9 -29.19 13.87 13.69
C MET A 9 -29.79 14.90 12.73
N SER A 10 -30.58 15.85 13.26
CA SER A 10 -31.18 16.93 12.48
C SER A 10 -30.16 17.91 11.88
N ALA A 11 -28.95 17.99 12.43
CA ALA A 11 -27.89 18.87 11.93
C ALA A 11 -27.06 18.25 10.80
N LEU A 12 -27.12 16.93 10.62
CA LEU A 12 -26.24 16.22 9.69
C LEU A 12 -26.35 16.68 8.22
N PRO A 13 -27.55 16.93 7.65
CA PRO A 13 -27.66 17.45 6.28
C PRO A 13 -26.98 18.81 6.11
N ASN A 14 -27.11 19.69 7.12
CA ASN A 14 -26.48 21.01 7.11
C ASN A 14 -24.96 20.92 7.24
N ILE A 15 -24.44 20.02 8.08
CA ILE A 15 -23.00 19.78 8.21
C ILE A 15 -22.43 19.28 6.88
N LYS A 16 -23.09 18.32 6.23
CA LYS A 16 -22.66 17.80 4.92
C LYS A 16 -22.62 18.89 3.85
N ARG A 17 -23.67 19.72 3.76
CA ARG A 17 -23.70 20.85 2.84
C ARG A 17 -22.58 21.85 3.12
N PHE A 18 -22.40 22.23 4.39
CA PHE A 18 -21.35 23.16 4.81
C PHE A 18 -19.95 22.64 4.44
N LEU A 19 -19.69 21.34 4.62
CA LEU A 19 -18.42 20.71 4.21
C LEU A 19 -18.28 20.66 2.68
N ALA A 20 -19.36 20.39 1.94
CA ALA A 20 -19.34 20.37 0.47
C ALA A 20 -18.99 21.75 -0.12
N GLU A 21 -19.40 22.81 0.56
CA GLU A 21 -19.09 24.22 0.23
C GLU A 21 -17.69 24.67 0.70
N GLY A 22 -16.86 23.76 1.21
CA GLY A 22 -15.51 24.06 1.69
C GLY A 22 -15.44 24.61 3.11
N GLY A 23 -16.47 24.39 3.92
CA GLY A 23 -16.46 24.65 5.35
C GLY A 23 -15.51 23.73 6.13
N GLY A 24 -15.19 24.13 7.36
CA GLY A 24 -14.33 23.38 8.26
C GLY A 24 -15.08 22.74 9.43
N LEU A 25 -14.77 21.48 9.75
CA LEU A 25 -15.27 20.79 10.95
C LEU A 25 -14.13 20.61 11.95
N VAL A 26 -14.39 21.00 13.19
CA VAL A 26 -13.51 20.73 14.33
C VAL A 26 -14.21 19.74 15.25
N SER A 27 -13.64 18.55 15.41
CA SER A 27 -14.07 17.55 16.37
C SER A 27 -13.10 17.54 17.55
N PRO A 28 -13.54 18.03 18.73
CA PRO A 28 -12.65 18.30 19.85
C PRO A 28 -12.10 17.08 20.57
N ALA A 29 -12.81 15.96 20.52
CA ALA A 29 -12.50 14.78 21.33
C ALA A 29 -13.21 13.54 20.77
N GLY A 30 -12.70 12.36 21.15
CA GLY A 30 -13.31 11.07 20.87
C GLY A 30 -13.43 10.75 19.38
N ALA A 31 -14.19 9.70 19.06
CA ALA A 31 -14.48 9.35 17.66
C ALA A 31 -15.52 10.33 17.09
N PRO A 32 -15.18 11.15 16.06
CA PRO A 32 -16.06 12.20 15.56
C PRO A 32 -17.44 11.70 15.16
N LEU A 33 -18.48 12.34 15.69
CA LEU A 33 -19.89 12.08 15.38
C LEU A 33 -20.32 10.60 15.56
N SER A 34 -19.67 9.84 16.43
CA SER A 34 -19.98 8.43 16.66
C SER A 34 -21.21 8.17 17.56
N HIS A 35 -21.77 9.21 18.18
CA HIS A 35 -22.99 9.16 19.00
C HIS A 35 -24.09 10.02 18.35
N PRO A 36 -25.00 9.40 17.57
CA PRO A 36 -26.12 10.09 16.96
C PRO A 36 -27.17 10.44 18.02
N MET A 37 -27.41 11.74 18.21
CA MET A 37 -28.33 12.26 19.22
C MET A 37 -29.64 12.73 18.59
N VAL A 38 -30.75 12.38 19.21
CA VAL A 38 -32.09 12.93 18.90
C VAL A 38 -32.65 13.65 20.11
N ARG A 39 -33.29 14.79 19.88
CA ARG A 39 -33.98 15.53 20.93
C ARG A 39 -35.41 15.00 21.06
N ARG A 40 -35.73 14.37 22.21
CA ARG A 40 -37.09 13.96 22.59
C ARG A 40 -37.61 14.84 23.73
N LYS A 41 -38.88 14.66 24.12
CA LYS A 41 -39.56 15.49 25.14
C LYS A 41 -38.84 15.51 26.51
N GLY A 42 -37.96 14.55 26.80
CA GLY A 42 -37.17 14.47 28.04
C GLY A 42 -35.70 14.87 27.95
N GLY A 43 -35.19 15.25 26.77
CA GLY A 43 -33.77 15.61 26.60
C GLY A 43 -33.14 15.09 25.31
N TRP A 44 -31.81 15.08 25.28
CA TRP A 44 -31.04 14.42 24.22
C TRP A 44 -30.90 12.94 24.55
N GLU A 45 -31.24 12.11 23.58
CA GLU A 45 -31.13 10.66 23.66
C GLU A 45 -30.11 10.20 22.62
N ASP A 46 -29.18 9.35 23.05
CA ASP A 46 -28.20 8.72 22.18
C ASP A 46 -28.83 7.48 21.54
N LEU A 47 -29.01 7.51 20.23
CA LEU A 47 -29.59 6.40 19.48
C LEU A 47 -28.60 5.25 19.29
N SER A 48 -27.33 5.40 19.69
CA SER A 48 -26.30 4.36 19.47
C SER A 48 -26.66 2.99 20.05
N ALA A 49 -27.49 2.94 21.10
CA ALA A 49 -27.98 1.72 21.72
C ALA A 49 -29.21 1.09 21.00
N ASP A 50 -29.95 1.87 20.22
CA ASP A 50 -31.18 1.45 19.51
C ASP A 50 -30.89 0.78 18.16
N PHE A 51 -29.65 0.89 17.67
CA PHE A 51 -29.24 0.25 16.42
C PHE A 51 -28.80 -1.19 16.70
N GLU A 52 -29.67 -2.15 16.37
CA GLU A 52 -29.20 -3.51 16.12
C GLU A 52 -28.27 -3.49 14.90
N GLU A 53 -27.18 -4.25 14.99
CA GLU A 53 -26.02 -4.33 14.09
C GLU A 53 -24.92 -3.25 14.22
N PRO A 54 -23.63 -3.67 14.16
CA PRO A 54 -22.49 -2.79 13.87
C PRO A 54 -22.62 -2.00 12.57
N VAL A 55 -23.55 -2.37 11.67
CA VAL A 55 -23.68 -1.84 10.31
C VAL A 55 -24.23 -0.42 10.28
N VAL A 56 -25.23 -0.04 11.08
CA VAL A 56 -25.74 1.35 11.06
C VAL A 56 -24.72 2.32 11.67
N ARG A 57 -24.05 1.92 12.76
CA ARG A 57 -22.90 2.65 13.31
C ARG A 57 -21.76 2.77 12.29
N LYS A 58 -21.48 1.71 11.53
CA LYS A 58 -20.51 1.73 10.43
C LYS A 58 -20.96 2.65 9.30
N VAL A 59 -22.20 2.59 8.84
CA VAL A 59 -22.77 3.50 7.83
C VAL A 59 -22.60 4.94 8.30
N PHE A 60 -22.86 5.23 9.57
CA PHE A 60 -22.71 6.55 10.15
C PHE A 60 -21.26 7.04 10.19
N LEU A 61 -20.31 6.17 10.57
CA LEU A 61 -18.87 6.44 10.48
C LEU A 61 -18.40 6.63 9.03
N HIS A 62 -18.95 5.86 8.08
CA HIS A 62 -18.66 5.98 6.64
C HIS A 62 -19.32 7.19 5.97
N MET A 63 -20.28 7.86 6.63
CA MET A 63 -20.82 9.13 6.13
C MET A 63 -19.84 10.31 6.26
N LEU A 64 -18.70 10.10 6.94
CA LEU A 64 -17.63 11.08 7.13
C LEU A 64 -16.33 10.68 6.43
N PRO A 65 -15.38 11.62 6.29
CA PRO A 65 -14.04 11.35 5.76
C PRO A 65 -13.22 10.27 6.43
N PHE A 66 -13.65 9.64 7.51
CA PHE A 66 -12.78 8.78 8.30
C PHE A 66 -13.10 7.33 7.99
N ALA A 67 -12.17 6.63 7.35
CA ALA A 67 -12.32 5.23 6.99
C ALA A 67 -12.33 4.35 8.22
N LYS A 68 -11.55 4.73 9.26
CA LYS A 68 -11.37 3.93 10.46
C LYS A 68 -10.87 4.75 11.64
N VAL A 69 -11.31 4.35 12.83
CA VAL A 69 -10.86 4.86 14.13
C VAL A 69 -10.37 3.66 14.94
N TYR A 70 -9.21 3.77 15.59
CA TYR A 70 -8.71 2.70 16.45
C TYR A 70 -8.05 3.27 17.71
N LYS A 71 -8.07 2.51 18.81
CA LYS A 71 -7.48 2.90 20.09
C LYS A 71 -6.08 2.31 20.22
N GLY A 72 -5.12 3.10 20.73
CA GLY A 72 -3.78 2.59 21.08
C GLY A 72 -3.86 1.51 22.18
N ARG A 73 -3.01 0.48 22.10
CA ARG A 73 -2.97 -0.62 23.09
C ARG A 73 -2.18 -0.28 24.35
N LYS A 74 -1.14 0.56 24.22
CA LYS A 74 -0.37 1.12 25.33
C LYS A 74 -0.93 2.49 25.72
N PRO A 75 -0.82 2.92 26.98
CA PRO A 75 -1.17 4.28 27.38
C PRO A 75 -0.26 5.30 26.69
N THR A 76 -0.84 6.44 26.31
CA THR A 76 -0.06 7.58 25.79
C THR A 76 0.60 8.30 26.96
N ARG A 77 1.88 8.67 26.79
CA ARG A 77 2.66 9.42 27.78
C ARG A 77 3.03 10.83 27.30
N PHE A 78 3.31 10.99 26.02
CA PHE A 78 3.63 12.30 25.44
C PHE A 78 3.17 12.40 23.99
N CYS A 79 3.16 13.63 23.46
CA CYS A 79 2.83 13.94 22.08
C CYS A 79 3.89 14.86 21.45
N ILE A 80 4.09 14.72 20.14
CA ILE A 80 4.99 15.56 19.33
C ILE A 80 4.23 16.26 18.21
N VAL A 81 4.48 17.56 18.02
CA VAL A 81 4.01 18.32 16.85
C VAL A 81 4.94 18.09 15.68
N LEU A 82 4.39 17.48 14.64
CA LEU A 82 5.12 17.12 13.42
C LEU A 82 5.19 18.29 12.43
N ARG A 83 4.20 19.19 12.46
CA ARG A 83 4.07 20.33 11.52
C ARG A 83 3.96 21.65 12.27
N ARG A 84 5.09 22.11 12.81
CA ARG A 84 5.19 23.38 13.55
C ARG A 84 4.88 24.60 12.69
N ASP A 85 5.09 24.51 11.38
CA ASP A 85 4.71 25.53 10.42
C ASP A 85 3.18 25.71 10.32
N MET A 86 2.40 24.66 10.63
CA MET A 86 0.93 24.68 10.63
C MET A 86 0.35 24.91 12.04
N LEU A 87 1.09 24.55 13.09
CA LEU A 87 0.73 24.71 14.50
C LEU A 87 1.83 25.51 15.24
N PRO A 88 2.10 26.77 14.83
CA PRO A 88 3.28 27.51 15.28
C PRO A 88 3.23 27.92 16.75
N ASN A 89 2.03 27.97 17.34
CA ASN A 89 1.86 28.41 18.72
C ASN A 89 1.80 27.23 19.70
N LEU A 90 1.98 25.99 19.22
CA LEU A 90 2.06 24.81 20.07
C LEU A 90 3.51 24.48 20.45
N PRO A 91 3.75 23.95 21.67
CA PRO A 91 5.05 23.44 22.04
C PRO A 91 5.42 22.27 21.13
N PRO A 92 6.72 22.01 20.92
CA PRO A 92 7.19 20.95 20.04
C PRO A 92 6.84 19.55 20.52
N MET A 93 6.78 19.38 21.84
CA MET A 93 6.52 18.14 22.54
C MET A 93 5.95 18.49 23.91
N TRP A 94 5.06 17.65 24.43
CA TRP A 94 4.52 17.81 25.79
C TRP A 94 4.00 16.48 26.35
N GLU A 95 4.01 16.38 27.68
CA GLU A 95 3.46 15.23 28.41
C GLU A 95 1.93 15.26 28.40
N LEU A 96 1.32 14.12 28.13
CA LEU A 96 -0.11 13.90 28.19
C LEU A 96 -0.36 12.49 28.70
N ASP A 97 -1.21 12.36 29.70
CA ASP A 97 -1.70 11.07 30.15
C ASP A 97 -3.14 10.89 29.64
N GLY A 98 -3.42 9.80 28.92
CA GLY A 98 -4.79 9.52 28.53
C GLY A 98 -4.95 8.57 27.36
N ASP A 99 -6.22 8.37 27.00
CA ASP A 99 -6.62 7.52 25.90
C ASP A 99 -6.54 8.30 24.59
N SER A 100 -5.80 7.75 23.62
CA SER A 100 -5.70 8.28 22.25
C SER A 100 -6.34 7.33 21.23
N LEU A 101 -6.97 7.95 20.24
CA LEU A 101 -7.58 7.33 19.07
C LEU A 101 -6.80 7.78 17.84
N GLY A 102 -6.40 6.84 16.99
CA GLY A 102 -5.87 7.13 15.67
C GLY A 102 -7.00 7.25 14.65
N PHE A 103 -6.90 8.23 13.75
CA PHE A 103 -7.83 8.42 12.64
C PHE A 103 -7.18 8.09 11.30
N ILE A 104 -7.97 7.45 10.46
CA ILE A 104 -7.55 7.08 9.11
C ILE A 104 -8.53 7.74 8.15
N PRO A 105 -8.09 8.67 7.27
CA PRO A 105 -8.99 9.26 6.29
C PRO A 105 -9.34 8.27 5.16
N ILE A 106 -10.57 8.34 4.66
CA ILE A 106 -10.99 7.83 3.35
C ILE A 106 -10.31 8.72 2.32
N THR A 107 -9.37 8.17 1.58
CA THR A 107 -8.67 8.90 0.51
C THR A 107 -9.27 8.53 -0.85
N ASP A 108 -10.06 9.42 -1.42
CA ASP A 108 -10.53 9.40 -2.82
C ASP A 108 -10.01 10.68 -3.53
N GLY A 109 -8.70 10.71 -3.73
CA GLY A 109 -7.95 11.82 -4.31
C GLY A 109 -6.48 11.43 -4.42
N SER A 110 -5.56 12.39 -4.24
CA SER A 110 -4.13 12.04 -4.23
C SER A 110 -3.84 10.95 -3.24
N GLN A 111 -3.04 10.03 -3.77
CA GLN A 111 -2.60 8.81 -3.16
C GLN A 111 -1.51 9.07 -2.10
N HIS A 112 -0.95 10.29 -2.03
CA HIS A 112 -0.08 10.69 -0.94
C HIS A 112 -0.90 10.85 0.34
N LEU A 113 -0.42 10.30 1.46
CA LEU A 113 -1.18 10.33 2.71
C LEU A 113 -1.20 11.76 3.25
N THR A 114 -2.29 12.12 3.93
CA THR A 114 -2.30 13.29 4.80
C THR A 114 -1.18 13.15 5.82
N VAL A 115 -0.28 14.13 5.88
CA VAL A 115 0.75 14.17 6.91
C VAL A 115 0.05 14.48 8.24
N PRO A 116 0.13 13.60 9.25
CA PRO A 116 -0.45 13.88 10.56
C PRO A 116 0.19 15.14 11.16
N LEU A 117 -0.60 15.92 11.90
CA LEU A 117 -0.09 17.12 12.55
C LEU A 117 0.53 16.83 13.92
N ILE A 118 0.03 15.79 14.61
CA ILE A 118 0.49 15.33 15.92
C ILE A 118 0.62 13.80 15.92
N ALA A 119 1.66 13.29 16.57
CA ALA A 119 1.82 11.87 16.91
C ALA A 119 1.80 11.67 18.44
N ALA A 120 1.13 10.61 18.90
CA ALA A 120 1.10 10.16 20.29
C ALA A 120 2.12 9.05 20.53
N LEU A 121 2.85 9.14 21.63
CA LEU A 121 3.96 8.25 21.97
C LEU A 121 3.74 7.58 23.34
N SER A 122 4.24 6.35 23.49
CA SER A 122 4.31 5.65 24.78
C SER A 122 5.49 6.11 25.63
N GLU A 123 5.55 5.69 26.89
CA GLU A 123 6.69 5.95 27.78
C GLU A 123 8.02 5.43 27.21
N ASP A 124 8.00 4.31 26.49
CA ASP A 124 9.17 3.73 25.82
C ASP A 124 9.57 4.46 24.52
N GLY A 125 8.80 5.46 24.10
CA GLY A 125 9.02 6.21 22.85
C GLY A 125 8.33 5.63 21.60
N ASP A 126 7.60 4.52 21.71
CA ASP A 126 6.87 3.93 20.57
C ASP A 126 5.76 4.86 20.06
N VAL A 127 5.62 4.98 18.73
CA VAL A 127 4.47 5.66 18.10
C VAL A 127 3.20 4.83 18.28
N LEU A 128 2.23 5.37 19.02
CA LEU A 128 0.98 4.69 19.35
C LEU A 128 -0.12 4.99 18.34
N THR A 129 -0.41 6.27 18.12
CA THR A 129 -1.50 6.73 17.26
C THR A 129 -1.16 8.07 16.60
N LEU A 130 -1.92 8.41 15.55
CA LEU A 130 -1.91 9.73 14.91
C LEU A 130 -3.24 10.44 15.24
N PRO A 131 -3.36 11.03 16.44
CA PRO A 131 -4.62 11.48 16.98
C PRO A 131 -5.11 12.79 16.38
N LEU A 132 -4.24 13.55 15.70
CA LEU A 132 -4.63 14.76 14.99
C LEU A 132 -4.38 14.61 13.50
N VAL A 133 -5.48 14.44 12.77
CA VAL A 133 -5.50 14.47 11.31
C VAL A 133 -6.25 15.73 10.88
N PHE A 134 -5.64 16.48 9.97
CA PHE A 134 -6.26 17.60 9.29
C PHE A 134 -6.56 17.19 7.86
N THR A 135 -7.80 16.84 7.57
CA THR A 135 -8.12 16.24 6.27
C THR A 135 -8.14 17.29 5.17
N TYR A 136 -7.44 16.99 4.09
CA TYR A 136 -7.95 17.22 2.73
C TYR A 136 -8.12 15.87 2.07
N ARG A 137 -8.93 15.86 1.01
CA ARG A 137 -9.11 14.76 0.04
C ARG A 137 -10.29 13.85 0.37
N LEU A 138 -11.48 14.44 0.22
CA LEU A 138 -12.68 13.67 -0.11
C LEU A 138 -13.19 14.10 -1.49
N ALA A 139 -13.52 13.17 -2.39
CA ALA A 139 -14.13 13.49 -3.68
C ALA A 139 -15.48 14.18 -3.47
N ARG A 140 -16.21 13.79 -2.42
CA ARG A 140 -17.46 14.42 -2.00
C ARG A 140 -17.29 15.76 -1.29
N TYR A 141 -16.11 16.02 -0.70
CA TYR A 141 -15.84 17.23 0.08
C TYR A 141 -14.43 17.76 -0.20
N PRO A 142 -14.15 18.18 -1.45
CA PRO A 142 -12.78 18.43 -1.93
C PRO A 142 -12.10 19.61 -1.24
N CYS A 143 -12.91 20.51 -0.68
CA CYS A 143 -12.49 21.75 -0.02
C CYS A 143 -12.71 21.70 1.50
N ALA A 144 -13.27 20.62 2.04
CA ALA A 144 -13.54 20.52 3.46
C ALA A 144 -12.25 20.37 4.26
N ARG A 145 -12.22 21.03 5.42
CA ARG A 145 -11.13 20.95 6.39
C ARG A 145 -11.64 20.29 7.65
N ILE A 146 -11.23 19.06 7.93
CA ILE A 146 -11.65 18.39 9.17
C ILE A 146 -10.46 18.23 10.08
N VAL A 147 -10.51 18.92 11.23
CA VAL A 147 -9.61 18.71 12.36
C VAL A 147 -10.30 17.73 13.29
N ALA A 148 -9.80 16.51 13.39
CA ALA A 148 -10.27 15.54 14.37
C ALA A 148 -9.19 15.31 15.42
N LEU A 149 -9.53 15.53 16.68
CA LEU A 149 -8.66 15.29 17.81
C LEU A 149 -9.11 14.03 18.55
N GLY A 150 -8.20 13.05 18.61
CA GLY A 150 -8.51 11.68 19.03
C GLY A 150 -8.34 11.41 20.50
N PHE A 151 -8.30 12.43 21.35
CA PHE A 151 -8.11 12.23 22.79
C PHE A 151 -9.45 12.09 23.52
N SER A 152 -9.43 11.41 24.65
CA SER A 152 -10.58 11.31 25.57
C SER A 152 -10.13 11.22 27.03
N GLY A 153 -11.05 11.47 27.96
CA GLY A 153 -10.79 11.40 29.41
C GLY A 153 -10.34 12.72 30.06
N ALA A 154 -10.01 12.67 31.35
CA ALA A 154 -9.65 13.84 32.15
C ALA A 154 -8.29 14.47 31.75
N GLY A 155 -7.43 13.67 31.10
CA GLY A 155 -6.14 14.10 30.57
C GLY A 155 -6.20 14.78 29.19
N HIS A 156 -7.39 15.21 28.75
CA HIS A 156 -7.60 15.74 27.42
C HIS A 156 -6.78 17.02 27.16
N PRO A 157 -6.06 17.14 26.02
CA PRO A 157 -5.22 18.30 25.76
C PRO A 157 -6.02 19.61 25.71
N TRP A 158 -7.28 19.63 25.29
CA TRP A 158 -8.07 20.88 25.31
C TRP A 158 -8.62 21.27 26.69
N SER A 159 -8.31 20.52 27.75
CA SER A 159 -8.63 20.92 29.10
C SER A 159 -7.56 21.88 29.63
N ARG A 160 -7.96 23.12 29.95
CA ARG A 160 -7.08 24.11 30.61
C ARG A 160 -6.58 23.67 31.98
N ARG A 161 -7.25 22.69 32.61
CA ARG A 161 -6.80 22.10 33.88
C ARG A 161 -5.66 21.11 33.71
N THR A 162 -5.48 20.64 32.48
CA THR A 162 -4.57 19.55 32.15
C THR A 162 -3.42 20.02 31.25
N TRP A 163 -3.64 21.08 30.45
CA TRP A 163 -2.64 21.59 29.52
C TRP A 163 -2.72 23.12 29.40
N ASP A 164 -1.60 23.79 29.69
CA ASP A 164 -1.50 25.26 29.65
C ASP A 164 -1.71 25.84 28.24
N TYR A 165 -1.37 25.06 27.20
CA TYR A 165 -1.54 25.46 25.81
C TYR A 165 -2.93 25.16 25.24
N ALA A 166 -3.88 24.67 26.04
CA ALA A 166 -5.22 24.30 25.58
C ALA A 166 -5.92 25.42 24.79
N SER A 167 -5.85 26.66 25.28
CA SER A 167 -6.47 27.81 24.59
C SER A 167 -5.83 28.08 23.24
N THR A 168 -4.51 28.04 23.19
CA THR A 168 -3.70 28.29 21.99
C THR A 168 -3.93 27.19 20.96
N ALA A 169 -4.00 25.94 21.41
CA ALA A 169 -4.31 24.78 20.58
C ALA A 169 -5.68 24.89 19.92
N ILE A 170 -6.70 25.25 20.70
CA ILE A 170 -8.05 25.48 20.17
C ILE A 170 -8.02 26.60 19.14
N ALA A 171 -7.34 27.71 19.42
CA ALA A 171 -7.25 28.86 18.52
C ALA A 171 -6.56 28.48 17.18
N ASP A 172 -5.42 27.81 17.24
CA ASP A 172 -4.70 27.35 16.04
C ASP A 172 -5.54 26.35 15.24
N MET A 173 -6.18 25.39 15.91
CA MET A 173 -6.99 24.36 15.26
C MET A 173 -8.26 24.92 14.63
N VAL A 174 -8.95 25.85 15.32
CA VAL A 174 -10.10 26.55 14.74
C VAL A 174 -9.66 27.42 13.57
N SER A 175 -8.55 28.16 13.71
CA SER A 175 -7.98 28.96 12.62
C SER A 175 -7.64 28.10 11.40
N LEU A 176 -7.05 26.92 11.63
CA LEU A 176 -6.81 25.93 10.60
C LEU A 176 -8.12 25.42 10.00
N ALA A 177 -9.20 25.22 10.74
CA ALA A 177 -10.45 24.74 10.15
C ALA A 177 -11.19 25.83 9.34
N ILE A 178 -11.22 27.07 9.81
CA ILE A 178 -12.05 28.14 9.21
C ILE A 178 -11.41 28.86 8.02
N ARG A 179 -10.07 28.83 7.90
CA ARG A 179 -9.36 29.47 6.78
C ARG A 179 -9.81 28.87 5.45
N ARG A 180 -10.28 29.73 4.53
CA ARG A 180 -10.81 29.33 3.22
C ARG A 180 -9.86 29.58 2.04
N ASN A 181 -8.82 30.39 2.21
CA ASN A 181 -7.84 30.77 1.18
C ASN A 181 -6.70 29.76 0.99
N TYR A 182 -6.93 28.50 1.32
CA TYR A 182 -5.90 27.48 1.23
C TYR A 182 -6.00 26.67 -0.04
N ILE A 183 -4.84 26.49 -0.66
CA ILE A 183 -4.69 25.66 -1.84
C ILE A 183 -4.45 24.22 -1.41
N ALA A 184 -5.39 23.33 -1.75
CA ALA A 184 -5.13 21.91 -1.69
C ALA A 184 -4.46 21.46 -3.00
N ILE A 185 -3.24 20.95 -2.90
CA ILE A 185 -2.62 20.15 -3.96
C ILE A 185 -3.30 18.78 -3.90
N ARG A 186 -4.31 18.61 -4.76
CA ARG A 186 -5.14 17.41 -4.86
C ARG A 186 -4.38 16.23 -5.38
N ASP A 187 -3.36 16.45 -6.21
CA ASP A 187 -2.40 15.46 -6.68
C ASP A 187 -1.18 16.11 -7.33
N LEU A 188 -0.07 15.37 -7.33
CA LEU A 188 1.17 15.73 -8.01
C LEU A 188 1.71 14.48 -8.68
N MET A 189 1.67 14.45 -10.00
CA MET A 189 1.95 13.23 -10.77
C MET A 189 2.88 13.51 -11.94
N THR A 190 3.68 12.50 -12.25
CA THR A 190 4.39 12.40 -13.52
C THR A 190 3.56 11.60 -14.51
N ASP A 191 3.74 11.84 -15.80
CA ASP A 191 2.99 11.14 -16.84
C ASP A 191 3.43 9.67 -17.02
N GLN A 192 4.66 9.34 -16.59
CA GLN A 192 5.21 7.98 -16.56
C GLN A 192 5.84 7.67 -15.19
N PRO A 193 5.88 6.39 -14.78
CA PRO A 193 6.56 5.97 -13.55
C PRO A 193 8.07 5.78 -13.71
N CYS A 194 8.55 5.59 -14.94
CA CYS A 194 9.97 5.45 -15.27
C CYS A 194 10.24 6.08 -16.64
N TYR A 195 11.41 6.68 -16.78
CA TYR A 195 11.87 7.39 -17.97
C TYR A 195 13.20 6.84 -18.48
N LEU A 196 13.50 7.11 -19.74
CA LEU A 196 14.85 7.01 -20.29
C LEU A 196 15.55 8.37 -20.18
N PRO A 197 16.90 8.39 -20.21
CA PRO A 197 17.63 9.65 -20.38
C PRO A 197 17.17 10.41 -21.63
N ASP A 198 17.22 11.75 -21.58
CA ASP A 198 16.79 12.66 -22.67
C ASP A 198 15.27 12.69 -22.98
N GLU A 199 14.46 11.95 -22.22
CA GLU A 199 13.00 12.06 -22.31
C GLU A 199 12.46 13.34 -21.66
N GLU A 200 11.38 13.86 -22.21
CA GLU A 200 10.59 14.92 -21.59
C GLU A 200 9.62 14.31 -20.56
N VAL A 201 9.57 14.94 -19.40
CA VAL A 201 8.70 14.60 -18.28
C VAL A 201 7.59 15.63 -18.21
N ALA A 202 6.33 15.19 -18.25
CA ALA A 202 5.19 16.03 -17.95
C ALA A 202 4.78 15.84 -16.49
N ILE A 203 4.86 16.92 -15.71
CA ILE A 203 4.54 16.94 -14.29
C ILE A 203 3.26 17.75 -14.12
N THR A 204 2.21 17.11 -13.61
CA THR A 204 0.89 17.74 -13.42
C THR A 204 0.58 17.86 -11.93
N ALA A 205 0.29 19.07 -11.48
CA ALA A 205 -0.33 19.33 -10.19
C ALA A 205 -1.81 19.64 -10.39
N GLU A 206 -2.69 18.94 -9.67
CA GLU A 206 -4.11 19.30 -9.58
C GLU A 206 -4.31 20.15 -8.33
N LEU A 207 -4.81 21.37 -8.50
CA LEU A 207 -5.03 22.35 -7.43
C LEU A 207 -6.53 22.61 -7.26
N VAL A 208 -6.95 22.84 -6.01
CA VAL A 208 -8.28 23.38 -5.70
C VAL A 208 -8.17 24.34 -4.53
N CYS A 209 -8.94 25.43 -4.58
CA CYS A 209 -9.06 26.37 -3.46
C CYS A 209 -10.56 26.64 -3.20
N PRO A 210 -11.04 26.67 -1.94
CA PRO A 210 -12.43 26.99 -1.63
C PRO A 210 -12.88 28.39 -2.11
N VAL A 211 -11.93 29.31 -2.28
CA VAL A 211 -12.17 30.67 -2.75
C VAL A 211 -11.26 31.00 -3.93
N SER A 212 -11.64 31.99 -4.72
CA SER A 212 -10.79 32.42 -5.83
C SER A 212 -9.54 33.11 -5.30
N VAL A 213 -8.37 32.67 -5.74
CA VAL A 213 -7.06 33.20 -5.32
C VAL A 213 -6.08 33.17 -6.48
N ASP A 214 -5.13 34.10 -6.46
CA ASP A 214 -3.93 34.01 -7.29
C ASP A 214 -2.87 33.21 -6.55
N ALA A 215 -2.37 32.15 -7.19
CA ALA A 215 -1.41 31.20 -6.64
C ALA A 215 -0.08 31.29 -7.37
N GLN A 216 1.01 31.39 -6.63
CA GLN A 216 2.35 31.14 -7.14
C GLN A 216 2.69 29.66 -6.92
N CYS A 217 2.89 28.95 -8.02
CA CYS A 217 3.21 27.54 -8.08
C CYS A 217 4.71 27.38 -8.38
N GLN A 218 5.49 26.88 -7.42
CA GLN A 218 6.94 26.67 -7.56
C GLN A 218 7.25 25.18 -7.60
N LEU A 219 7.91 24.73 -8.65
CA LEU A 219 8.39 23.36 -8.82
C LEU A 219 9.91 23.31 -8.64
N PHE A 220 10.38 22.34 -7.85
CA PHE A 220 11.80 22.01 -7.68
C PHE A 220 12.01 20.54 -8.04
N ILE A 221 13.05 20.25 -8.82
CA ILE A 221 13.47 18.87 -9.10
C ILE A 221 14.88 18.69 -8.54
N ARG A 222 15.06 17.67 -7.72
CA ARG A 222 16.29 17.40 -6.99
C ARG A 222 16.76 15.98 -7.22
N GLU A 223 18.05 15.81 -7.45
CA GLU A 223 18.68 14.49 -7.44
C GLU A 223 18.55 13.84 -6.06
N ARG A 224 18.09 12.59 -6.05
CA ARG A 224 17.72 11.90 -4.82
C ARG A 224 18.88 11.68 -3.86
N ASP A 225 20.03 11.21 -4.35
CA ASP A 225 21.16 10.83 -3.48
C ASP A 225 22.06 12.02 -3.13
N THR A 226 22.19 13.00 -4.03
CA THR A 226 23.10 14.15 -3.85
C THR A 226 22.40 15.35 -3.22
N GLY A 227 21.07 15.41 -3.30
CA GLY A 227 20.30 16.57 -2.88
C GLY A 227 20.45 17.80 -3.78
N ARG A 228 21.14 17.68 -4.93
CA ARG A 228 21.36 18.79 -5.86
C ARG A 228 20.07 19.15 -6.59
N ILE A 229 19.67 20.42 -6.54
CA ILE A 229 18.53 20.93 -7.33
C ILE A 229 18.99 21.10 -8.78
N VAL A 230 18.34 20.39 -9.70
CA VAL A 230 18.66 20.39 -11.14
C VAL A 230 17.68 21.18 -11.99
N HIS A 231 16.49 21.48 -11.44
CA HIS A 231 15.49 22.28 -12.13
C HIS A 231 14.64 23.07 -11.14
N LYS A 232 14.25 24.28 -11.54
CA LYS A 232 13.32 25.15 -10.84
C LYS A 232 12.39 25.79 -11.85
N ALA A 233 11.09 25.78 -11.59
CA ALA A 233 10.11 26.48 -12.41
C ALA A 233 9.09 27.19 -11.52
N THR A 234 8.57 28.32 -11.99
CA THR A 234 7.49 29.06 -11.31
C THR A 234 6.38 29.37 -12.30
N LYS A 235 5.13 29.20 -11.90
CA LYS A 235 3.95 29.63 -12.65
C LYS A 235 3.00 30.41 -11.74
N LEU A 236 2.42 31.49 -12.27
CA LEU A 236 1.30 32.17 -11.64
C LEU A 236 0.00 31.58 -12.19
N VAL A 237 -0.92 31.23 -11.30
CA VAL A 237 -2.14 30.50 -11.65
C VAL A 237 -3.32 31.14 -10.93
N LYS A 238 -4.37 31.45 -11.69
CA LYS A 238 -5.63 31.93 -11.12
C LYS A 238 -6.51 30.74 -10.78
N LEU A 239 -6.74 30.51 -9.50
CA LEU A 239 -7.64 29.47 -9.02
C LEU A 239 -9.03 30.06 -8.86
N LYS A 240 -10.05 29.39 -9.42
CA LYS A 240 -11.45 29.73 -9.19
C LYS A 240 -11.99 28.95 -8.00
N ALA A 241 -12.86 29.59 -7.22
CA ALA A 241 -13.48 28.99 -6.04
C ALA A 241 -14.11 27.62 -6.34
N GLY A 242 -13.65 26.58 -5.63
CA GLY A 242 -14.14 25.21 -5.71
C GLY A 242 -13.80 24.44 -7.00
N GLU A 243 -13.30 25.11 -8.04
CA GLU A 243 -12.95 24.48 -9.32
C GLU A 243 -11.58 23.81 -9.27
N ARG A 244 -11.45 22.70 -10.00
CA ARG A 244 -10.16 22.04 -10.18
C ARG A 244 -9.37 22.77 -11.24
N THR A 245 -8.11 23.08 -10.94
CA THR A 245 -7.18 23.68 -11.89
C THR A 245 -5.95 22.80 -12.02
N GLN A 246 -5.61 22.40 -13.24
CA GLN A 246 -4.40 21.65 -13.52
C GLN A 246 -3.27 22.60 -13.90
N VAL A 247 -2.10 22.39 -13.31
CA VAL A 247 -0.88 23.14 -13.60
C VAL A 247 0.16 22.13 -14.08
N GLN A 248 0.59 22.29 -15.32
CA GLN A 248 1.57 21.40 -15.94
C GLN A 248 2.94 22.06 -16.01
N PHE A 249 3.99 21.29 -15.75
CA PHE A 249 5.38 21.64 -15.95
C PHE A 249 6.02 20.60 -16.85
N HIS A 250 7.00 21.02 -17.63
CA HIS A 250 7.76 20.14 -18.51
C HIS A 250 9.24 20.28 -18.20
N TRP A 251 9.92 19.15 -18.12
CA TRP A 251 11.35 19.10 -17.86
C TRP A 251 11.97 17.97 -18.66
N ARG A 252 13.09 18.24 -19.32
CA ARG A 252 13.83 17.23 -20.08
C ARG A 252 14.94 16.65 -19.22
N ILE A 253 14.96 15.33 -19.10
CA ILE A 253 15.95 14.60 -18.31
C ILE A 253 17.32 14.73 -18.97
N PRO A 254 18.40 15.08 -18.24
CA PRO A 254 19.74 15.13 -18.82
C PRO A 254 20.18 13.76 -19.38
N ILE A 255 20.96 13.77 -20.48
CA ILE A 255 21.56 12.54 -21.04
C ILE A 255 22.39 11.82 -19.97
N GLN A 256 23.20 12.56 -19.22
CA GLN A 256 23.86 12.07 -18.01
C GLN A 256 22.94 12.29 -16.81
N SER A 257 21.97 11.40 -16.65
CA SER A 257 20.95 11.49 -15.61
C SER A 257 21.33 10.74 -14.34
N HIS A 258 20.80 11.25 -13.23
CA HIS A 258 20.68 10.51 -11.99
C HIS A 258 19.57 9.47 -12.12
N TRP A 259 19.62 8.41 -11.31
CA TRP A 259 18.68 7.30 -11.40
C TRP A 259 17.26 7.63 -10.90
N ALA A 260 17.15 8.63 -10.04
CA ALA A 260 15.87 9.11 -9.51
C ALA A 260 15.96 10.59 -9.12
N TYR A 261 14.82 11.27 -9.22
CA TYR A 261 14.67 12.65 -8.81
C TYR A 261 13.43 12.83 -7.94
N ASP A 262 13.60 13.53 -6.82
CA ASP A 262 12.50 14.00 -6.00
C ASP A 262 11.95 15.29 -6.63
N ILE A 263 10.64 15.37 -6.77
CA ILE A 263 9.93 16.55 -7.26
C ILE A 263 9.19 17.17 -6.09
N TRP A 264 9.40 18.45 -5.84
CA TRP A 264 8.60 19.22 -4.89
C TRP A 264 7.82 20.30 -5.57
N MET A 265 6.57 20.43 -5.17
CA MET A 265 5.65 21.45 -5.62
C MET A 265 5.19 22.27 -4.43
N ASN A 266 5.43 23.58 -4.46
CA ASN A 266 4.91 24.53 -3.50
C ASN A 266 3.81 25.37 -4.14
N ALA A 267 2.67 25.47 -3.48
CA ALA A 267 1.61 26.41 -3.79
C ALA A 267 1.58 27.51 -2.72
N ILE A 268 1.74 28.76 -3.15
CA ILE A 268 1.86 29.93 -2.27
C ILE A 268 0.80 30.95 -2.67
N THR A 269 0.17 31.57 -1.67
CA THR A 269 -0.69 32.77 -1.83
C THR A 269 -0.19 33.84 -0.87
N SER A 270 -0.59 35.10 -1.07
CA SER A 270 -0.24 36.23 -0.19
C SER A 270 -0.56 35.98 1.30
N ASP A 271 -1.69 35.32 1.58
CA ASP A 271 -2.29 35.30 2.93
C ASP A 271 -2.47 33.88 3.51
N SER A 272 -1.78 32.87 2.96
CA SER A 272 -1.86 31.49 3.44
C SER A 272 -0.45 30.89 3.60
N PRO A 273 -0.24 30.01 4.60
CA PRO A 273 0.96 29.19 4.65
C PRO A 273 1.19 28.46 3.32
N MET A 274 2.46 28.34 2.94
CA MET A 274 2.90 27.54 1.81
C MET A 274 2.43 26.09 1.97
N VAL A 275 1.87 25.54 0.90
CA VAL A 275 1.49 24.13 0.85
C VAL A 275 2.46 23.41 -0.06
N SER A 276 3.07 22.33 0.45
CA SER A 276 4.03 21.53 -0.30
C SER A 276 3.48 20.14 -0.56
N GLU A 277 3.75 19.64 -1.76
CA GLU A 277 3.65 18.22 -2.11
C GLU A 277 4.96 17.72 -2.70
N ARG A 278 5.16 16.41 -2.64
CA ARG A 278 6.27 15.71 -3.26
C ARG A 278 5.80 14.50 -4.05
N THR A 279 6.52 14.20 -5.11
CA THR A 279 6.47 12.92 -5.80
C THR A 279 7.89 12.57 -6.25
N MET A 280 8.05 11.45 -6.94
CA MET A 280 9.34 11.00 -7.44
C MET A 280 9.20 10.50 -8.87
N LEU A 281 10.23 10.74 -9.66
CA LEU A 281 10.42 10.09 -10.96
C LEU A 281 11.66 9.20 -10.92
N ILE A 282 11.61 8.09 -11.66
CA ILE A 282 12.72 7.16 -11.83
C ILE A 282 13.24 7.25 -13.26
N VAL A 283 14.55 7.19 -13.42
CA VAL A 283 15.23 7.03 -14.71
C VAL A 283 15.83 5.63 -14.77
N ARG A 284 15.51 4.90 -15.84
CA ARG A 284 16.02 3.56 -16.08
C ARG A 284 17.54 3.60 -16.20
N THR A 285 18.21 2.80 -15.37
CA THR A 285 19.67 2.66 -15.42
C THR A 285 20.10 1.29 -14.93
N GLU A 286 21.02 0.66 -15.68
CA GLU A 286 21.58 -0.64 -15.29
C GLU A 286 22.44 -0.53 -14.03
N ARG A 287 23.05 0.63 -13.77
CA ARG A 287 23.94 0.84 -12.62
C ARG A 287 23.25 0.57 -11.29
N ILE A 288 21.99 1.00 -11.14
CA ILE A 288 21.22 0.76 -9.91
C ILE A 288 20.67 -0.67 -9.88
N ALA A 289 20.20 -1.18 -11.02
CA ALA A 289 19.76 -2.57 -11.13
C ALA A 289 20.85 -3.55 -10.64
N GLN A 290 22.10 -3.32 -11.06
CA GLN A 290 23.25 -4.16 -10.72
C GLN A 290 23.85 -3.88 -9.33
N ARG A 291 23.40 -2.83 -8.63
CA ARG A 291 23.86 -2.54 -7.27
C ARG A 291 23.23 -3.47 -6.23
N ALA A 292 22.07 -4.04 -6.53
CA ALA A 292 21.40 -4.97 -5.63
C ALA A 292 22.31 -6.18 -5.34
N LYS A 293 22.27 -6.68 -4.11
CA LYS A 293 22.95 -7.92 -3.79
C LYS A 293 22.30 -9.10 -4.50
N SER A 294 23.12 -10.07 -4.88
CA SER A 294 22.64 -11.28 -5.53
C SER A 294 21.77 -12.12 -4.60
N PHE A 295 20.76 -12.77 -5.17
CA PHE A 295 19.98 -13.80 -4.48
C PHE A 295 20.22 -15.16 -5.14
N ALA A 296 20.46 -16.18 -4.32
CA ALA A 296 20.67 -17.55 -4.76
C ALA A 296 20.13 -18.55 -3.75
N MET A 297 20.09 -19.82 -4.16
CA MET A 297 19.82 -20.95 -3.26
C MET A 297 21.08 -21.82 -3.21
N SER A 298 21.48 -22.25 -2.01
CA SER A 298 22.53 -23.25 -1.87
C SER A 298 22.05 -24.63 -2.35
N ASN A 299 22.99 -25.57 -2.54
CA ASN A 299 22.64 -26.96 -2.88
C ASN A 299 21.79 -27.64 -1.80
N ASP A 300 21.94 -27.22 -0.55
CA ASP A 300 21.14 -27.70 0.59
C ASP A 300 19.82 -26.93 0.76
N GLY A 301 19.51 -26.01 -0.17
CA GLY A 301 18.27 -25.26 -0.16
C GLY A 301 18.24 -24.10 0.85
N ILE A 302 19.40 -23.61 1.27
CA ILE A 302 19.52 -22.43 2.13
C ILE A 302 19.47 -21.18 1.24
N PRO A 303 18.60 -20.20 1.52
CA PRO A 303 18.61 -18.93 0.81
C PRO A 303 19.90 -18.17 1.07
N LEU A 304 20.50 -17.62 0.02
CA LEU A 304 21.73 -16.85 0.08
C LEU A 304 21.46 -15.44 -0.44
N HIS A 305 21.81 -14.43 0.35
CA HIS A 305 21.84 -13.02 -0.06
C HIS A 305 23.29 -12.57 -0.04
N ASP A 306 23.84 -12.26 -1.22
CA ASP A 306 25.26 -11.98 -1.43
C ASP A 306 26.19 -13.10 -0.92
N GLY A 307 25.80 -14.36 -1.18
CA GLY A 307 26.53 -15.55 -0.75
C GLY A 307 26.42 -15.86 0.75
N LYS A 308 25.69 -15.05 1.53
CA LYS A 308 25.50 -15.28 2.97
C LYS A 308 24.14 -15.91 3.24
N PRO A 309 24.05 -16.92 4.14
CA PRO A 309 22.77 -17.44 4.59
C PRO A 309 21.83 -16.33 5.04
N THR A 310 20.61 -16.36 4.53
CA THR A 310 19.55 -15.42 4.89
C THR A 310 18.25 -16.15 5.16
N TRP A 311 17.34 -15.46 5.84
CA TRP A 311 15.96 -15.88 6.02
C TRP A 311 15.06 -14.82 5.39
N LEU A 312 14.12 -15.24 4.54
CA LEU A 312 13.27 -14.30 3.81
C LEU A 312 12.19 -13.74 4.74
N SER A 313 12.20 -12.44 4.96
CA SER A 313 11.21 -11.74 5.78
C SER A 313 10.62 -10.59 4.99
N GLY A 314 9.30 -10.55 4.85
CA GLY A 314 8.65 -9.36 4.33
C GLY A 314 7.17 -9.51 4.04
N PHE A 315 6.72 -8.95 2.93
CA PHE A 315 5.30 -8.92 2.59
C PHE A 315 5.04 -9.05 1.10
N ASN A 316 3.79 -9.42 0.79
CA ASN A 316 3.28 -9.36 -0.56
C ASN A 316 2.91 -7.91 -0.89
N LEU A 317 3.58 -7.35 -1.89
CA LEU A 317 3.21 -6.06 -2.45
C LEU A 317 2.02 -6.28 -3.39
N TYR A 318 0.85 -6.39 -2.80
CA TYR A 318 -0.38 -6.58 -3.52
C TYR A 318 -0.82 -5.33 -4.27
N THR A 319 -1.41 -5.58 -5.43
CA THR A 319 -1.70 -4.57 -6.42
C THR A 319 -3.09 -3.95 -6.23
N ASN A 320 -4.00 -4.59 -5.51
CA ASN A 320 -5.43 -4.21 -5.41
C ASN A 320 -5.76 -3.09 -4.40
N ASP A 321 -4.82 -2.17 -4.16
CA ASP A 321 -5.06 -1.05 -3.28
C ASP A 321 -5.90 0.01 -3.98
N SER A 322 -7.06 0.37 -3.41
CA SER A 322 -7.95 1.41 -3.94
C SER A 322 -7.32 2.80 -4.01
N ARG A 323 -6.07 2.97 -3.60
CA ARG A 323 -5.31 4.23 -3.64
C ARG A 323 -4.08 4.13 -4.54
N GLY A 324 -3.85 3.04 -5.28
CA GLY A 324 -2.72 2.90 -6.21
C GLY A 324 -1.36 2.58 -5.57
N ILE A 325 -1.37 2.11 -4.31
CA ILE A 325 -0.16 1.87 -3.50
C ILE A 325 0.57 0.57 -3.88
N GLY A 326 -0.10 -0.33 -4.60
CA GLY A 326 0.56 -1.40 -5.35
C GLY A 326 0.63 -1.03 -6.84
N ALA A 327 1.48 -1.72 -7.60
CA ALA A 327 1.50 -1.60 -9.05
C ALA A 327 0.18 -2.17 -9.63
N TYR A 328 -0.92 -1.41 -9.57
CA TYR A 328 -2.15 -1.82 -10.23
C TYR A 328 -2.01 -1.63 -11.72
N PHE A 329 -1.62 -2.74 -12.31
CA PHE A 329 -1.59 -3.08 -13.71
C PHE A 329 -3.00 -3.26 -14.32
N ASP A 330 -4.07 -2.91 -13.62
CA ASP A 330 -5.46 -2.96 -14.15
C ASP A 330 -6.12 -1.57 -14.16
N SER A 331 -5.30 -0.55 -14.44
CA SER A 331 -5.79 0.66 -15.09
C SER A 331 -5.66 0.52 -16.61
N GLU A 332 -6.51 -0.29 -17.22
CA GLU A 332 -7.11 0.12 -18.49
C GLU A 332 -7.90 1.41 -18.25
N ARG A 333 -7.24 2.53 -17.92
CA ARG A 333 -7.81 3.86 -17.64
C ARG A 333 -8.97 3.91 -16.62
N ARG A 334 -9.39 2.78 -16.03
CA ARG A 334 -10.72 2.58 -15.43
C ARG A 334 -10.99 3.41 -14.19
N LEU A 335 -9.93 3.92 -13.55
CA LEU A 335 -10.03 4.74 -12.34
C LEU A 335 -9.18 6.02 -12.37
N GLY A 336 -8.53 6.36 -13.49
CA GLY A 336 -7.68 7.56 -13.59
C GLY A 336 -6.49 7.61 -12.61
N LYS A 337 -5.93 6.44 -12.23
CA LYS A 337 -4.83 6.34 -11.26
C LYS A 337 -3.51 5.98 -11.97
N HIS A 338 -2.46 6.73 -11.64
CA HIS A 338 -1.10 6.56 -12.15
C HIS A 338 -0.24 5.83 -11.12
N PRO A 339 0.77 5.04 -11.54
CA PRO A 339 1.71 4.43 -10.63
C PRO A 339 2.57 5.50 -9.95
N LEU A 340 2.82 5.35 -8.65
CA LEU A 340 3.54 6.33 -7.83
C LEU A 340 4.80 5.73 -7.21
N PRO A 341 5.95 5.92 -7.87
CA PRO A 341 7.23 5.42 -7.38
C PRO A 341 7.56 5.86 -5.95
N ASP A 342 7.19 7.06 -5.53
CA ASP A 342 7.47 7.59 -4.19
C ASP A 342 6.75 6.82 -3.07
N LEU A 343 5.54 6.31 -3.36
CA LEU A 343 4.80 5.49 -2.41
C LEU A 343 5.42 4.10 -2.27
N TRP A 344 5.87 3.50 -3.38
CA TRP A 344 6.56 2.22 -3.36
C TRP A 344 7.89 2.33 -2.63
N ASP A 345 8.66 3.38 -2.92
CA ASP A 345 9.91 3.68 -2.24
C ASP A 345 9.73 3.84 -0.73
N ARG A 346 8.69 4.56 -0.29
CA ARG A 346 8.37 4.68 1.15
C ARG A 346 8.04 3.32 1.77
N ASN A 347 7.25 2.50 1.10
CA ASN A 347 6.88 1.18 1.61
C ASN A 347 8.08 0.23 1.70
N LEU A 348 8.97 0.27 0.70
CA LEU A 348 10.22 -0.49 0.71
C LEU A 348 11.18 0.03 1.79
N SER A 349 11.28 1.34 1.98
CA SER A 349 12.05 1.93 3.08
C SER A 349 11.56 1.44 4.44
N LEU A 350 10.24 1.36 4.62
CA LEU A 350 9.64 0.82 5.85
C LEU A 350 9.97 -0.67 6.03
N LEU A 351 9.91 -1.48 4.97
CA LEU A 351 10.33 -2.88 5.03
C LEU A 351 11.74 -3.00 5.61
N THR A 352 12.69 -2.30 4.99
CA THR A 352 14.11 -2.39 5.35
C THR A 352 14.35 -1.86 6.76
N LEU A 353 13.65 -0.80 7.16
CA LEU A 353 13.71 -0.26 8.52
C LEU A 353 13.25 -1.29 9.57
N TYR A 354 12.24 -2.11 9.26
CA TYR A 354 11.77 -3.20 10.12
C TYR A 354 12.58 -4.49 9.98
N GLY A 355 13.70 -4.47 9.27
CA GLY A 355 14.57 -5.65 9.09
C GLY A 355 14.04 -6.68 8.09
N GLY A 356 13.00 -6.34 7.32
CA GLY A 356 12.55 -7.15 6.19
C GLY A 356 13.51 -7.04 5.00
N ASN A 357 13.58 -8.09 4.20
CA ASN A 357 14.51 -8.22 3.08
C ASN A 357 13.89 -8.85 1.82
N ALA A 358 12.60 -9.19 1.81
CA ALA A 358 11.96 -9.84 0.68
C ALA A 358 10.61 -9.20 0.35
N ILE A 359 10.37 -8.99 -0.94
CA ILE A 359 9.09 -8.52 -1.47
C ILE A 359 8.57 -9.57 -2.43
N ARG A 360 7.37 -10.06 -2.15
CA ARG A 360 6.65 -10.91 -3.09
C ARG A 360 5.72 -10.07 -3.94
N GLN A 361 5.89 -10.18 -5.27
CA GLN A 361 5.21 -9.33 -6.21
C GLN A 361 4.50 -10.15 -7.28
N HIS A 362 3.33 -9.66 -7.68
CA HIS A 362 2.33 -10.43 -8.37
C HIS A 362 1.79 -9.78 -9.65
N TYR A 363 1.40 -10.64 -10.60
CA TYR A 363 0.37 -10.40 -11.64
C TYR A 363 0.77 -9.53 -12.83
N TYR A 364 1.95 -9.79 -13.38
CA TYR A 364 2.48 -9.10 -14.56
C TYR A 364 1.70 -9.38 -15.85
N GLU A 365 1.07 -10.55 -15.99
CA GLU A 365 0.35 -10.97 -17.19
C GLU A 365 -0.87 -10.11 -17.52
N ARG A 366 -1.29 -9.24 -16.58
CA ARG A 366 -2.37 -8.28 -16.80
C ARG A 366 -2.00 -7.15 -17.75
N ILE A 367 -0.73 -6.71 -17.74
CA ILE A 367 -0.23 -5.61 -18.59
C ILE A 367 0.88 -6.02 -19.54
N LEU A 368 1.61 -7.08 -19.18
CA LEU A 368 2.69 -7.63 -19.96
C LEU A 368 2.17 -8.87 -20.64
N ASN A 369 2.57 -9.02 -21.90
CA ASN A 369 2.32 -10.19 -22.71
C ASN A 369 3.42 -10.24 -23.77
N GLU A 370 3.45 -11.31 -24.57
CA GLU A 370 4.49 -11.51 -25.58
C GLU A 370 4.56 -10.37 -26.60
N ARG A 371 3.44 -9.69 -26.89
CA ARG A 371 3.42 -8.56 -27.83
C ARG A 371 4.09 -7.31 -27.25
N VAL A 372 4.06 -7.13 -25.93
CA VAL A 372 4.74 -5.99 -25.30
C VAL A 372 6.25 -6.13 -25.46
N PHE A 373 6.78 -7.34 -25.25
CA PHE A 373 8.20 -7.61 -25.42
C PHE A 373 8.64 -7.65 -26.89
N SER A 374 7.77 -8.07 -27.81
CA SER A 374 8.13 -8.15 -29.24
C SER A 374 8.16 -6.81 -29.97
N ARG A 375 7.48 -5.78 -29.48
CA ARG A 375 7.34 -4.47 -30.16
C ARG A 375 8.61 -3.61 -30.13
N GLY A 376 9.56 -3.92 -29.25
CA GLY A 376 10.83 -3.19 -29.11
C GLY A 376 10.70 -1.75 -28.60
N ASN A 377 9.49 -1.27 -28.29
CA ASN A 377 9.26 0.07 -27.76
C ASN A 377 9.16 0.07 -26.23
N TYR A 378 9.68 1.11 -25.58
CA TYR A 378 9.63 1.24 -24.12
C TYR A 378 8.24 1.72 -23.65
N SER A 379 7.30 0.79 -23.67
CA SER A 379 5.89 1.01 -23.34
C SER A 379 5.66 1.32 -21.86
N TRP A 380 4.50 1.88 -21.53
CA TRP A 380 4.07 2.11 -20.14
C TRP A 380 4.19 0.85 -19.27
N ALA A 381 3.83 -0.31 -19.82
CA ALA A 381 3.92 -1.59 -19.12
C ALA A 381 5.36 -1.94 -18.68
N LEU A 382 6.34 -1.71 -19.56
CA LEU A 382 7.77 -1.90 -19.24
C LEU A 382 8.29 -0.84 -18.28
N ARG A 383 7.79 0.40 -18.37
CA ARG A 383 8.16 1.49 -17.44
C ARG A 383 7.75 1.18 -16.01
N VAL A 384 6.55 0.64 -15.82
CA VAL A 384 6.08 0.24 -14.49
C VAL A 384 6.92 -0.93 -13.96
N LEU A 385 7.23 -1.91 -14.81
CA LEU A 385 8.09 -3.05 -14.47
C LEU A 385 9.48 -2.59 -13.98
N ASP A 386 10.11 -1.68 -14.73
CA ASP A 386 11.45 -1.15 -14.39
C ASP A 386 11.41 -0.22 -13.18
N ALA A 387 10.42 0.68 -13.07
CA ALA A 387 10.25 1.53 -11.88
C ALA A 387 10.23 0.69 -10.59
N ASN A 388 9.47 -0.39 -10.61
CA ASN A 388 9.31 -1.23 -9.44
C ASN A 388 10.59 -2.02 -9.11
N HIS A 389 11.20 -2.71 -10.08
CA HIS A 389 12.41 -3.50 -9.82
C HIS A 389 13.63 -2.62 -9.49
N LEU A 390 13.74 -1.42 -10.05
CA LEU A 390 14.79 -0.46 -9.67
C LEU A 390 14.66 -0.04 -8.21
N LEU A 391 13.44 0.15 -7.70
CA LEU A 391 13.25 0.47 -6.28
C LEU A 391 13.55 -0.73 -5.39
N ILE A 392 13.07 -1.93 -5.74
CA ILE A 392 13.39 -3.13 -4.96
C ILE A 392 14.91 -3.36 -4.91
N ALA A 393 15.60 -3.19 -6.05
CA ALA A 393 17.04 -3.25 -6.15
C ALA A 393 17.75 -2.17 -5.31
N TYR A 394 17.28 -0.92 -5.36
CA TYR A 394 17.84 0.18 -4.56
C TYR A 394 17.74 -0.07 -3.06
N HIS A 395 16.63 -0.65 -2.61
CA HIS A 395 16.40 -1.02 -1.20
C HIS A 395 17.06 -2.35 -0.79
N ASP A 396 17.81 -2.97 -1.70
CA ASP A 396 18.53 -4.24 -1.47
C ASP A 396 17.62 -5.39 -1.00
N ALA A 397 16.35 -5.34 -1.42
CA ALA A 397 15.36 -6.37 -1.13
C ALA A 397 15.37 -7.45 -2.22
N ILE A 398 15.04 -8.67 -1.85
CA ILE A 398 14.88 -9.82 -2.75
C ILE A 398 13.51 -9.71 -3.41
N ALA A 399 13.50 -9.71 -4.74
CA ALA A 399 12.27 -9.67 -5.53
C ALA A 399 11.79 -11.10 -5.80
N LEU A 400 10.74 -11.55 -5.10
CA LEU A 400 10.03 -12.79 -5.42
C LEU A 400 9.01 -12.47 -6.52
N THR A 401 9.46 -12.57 -7.77
CA THR A 401 8.76 -12.13 -8.98
C THR A 401 7.80 -13.21 -9.46
N ASN A 402 6.49 -12.93 -9.39
CA ASN A 402 5.45 -13.84 -9.82
C ASN A 402 4.73 -13.36 -11.10
N PRO A 403 4.90 -14.07 -12.23
CA PRO A 403 4.34 -13.67 -13.51
C PRO A 403 2.90 -14.11 -13.75
N PHE A 404 2.29 -14.95 -12.90
CA PHE A 404 0.93 -15.50 -13.11
C PHE A 404 0.09 -15.61 -11.82
N THR A 405 -1.20 -15.23 -11.90
CA THR A 405 -2.06 -15.04 -10.70
C THR A 405 -2.70 -16.29 -10.11
N PHE A 406 -3.35 -17.12 -10.92
CA PHE A 406 -4.10 -18.32 -10.48
C PHE A 406 -4.16 -19.29 -11.65
N THR A 407 -4.92 -18.89 -12.66
CA THR A 407 -4.97 -19.52 -13.96
C THR A 407 -4.68 -18.45 -15.00
N PRO A 408 -3.83 -18.72 -15.99
CA PRO A 408 -3.68 -17.81 -17.13
C PRO A 408 -5.03 -17.54 -17.84
N ALA A 409 -6.04 -18.39 -17.65
CA ALA A 409 -7.31 -18.25 -18.35
C ALA A 409 -8.02 -16.91 -18.22
N CYS A 410 -7.94 -16.24 -17.07
CA CYS A 410 -8.66 -14.99 -16.84
C CYS A 410 -8.27 -13.87 -17.83
N TYR A 411 -7.01 -13.82 -18.25
CA TYR A 411 -6.47 -12.77 -19.13
C TYR A 411 -6.27 -13.27 -20.55
N TRP A 412 -5.76 -14.48 -20.70
CA TRP A 412 -5.44 -15.05 -22.00
C TRP A 412 -6.69 -15.45 -22.78
N ARG A 413 -7.77 -15.90 -22.11
CA ARG A 413 -9.04 -16.23 -22.78
C ARG A 413 -9.63 -15.06 -23.56
N LYS A 414 -9.54 -13.83 -23.03
CA LYS A 414 -10.03 -12.62 -23.72
C LYS A 414 -9.33 -12.38 -25.06
N ARG A 415 -8.10 -12.89 -25.23
CA ARG A 415 -7.25 -12.63 -26.40
C ARG A 415 -7.03 -13.84 -27.30
N LEU A 416 -6.99 -15.03 -26.73
CA LEU A 416 -6.70 -16.29 -27.41
C LEU A 416 -7.93 -17.20 -27.57
N GLY A 417 -9.08 -16.80 -27.02
CA GLY A 417 -10.31 -17.60 -27.00
C GLY A 417 -10.29 -18.67 -25.92
N ASP A 418 -11.27 -19.59 -25.95
CA ASP A 418 -11.33 -20.69 -25.00
C ASP A 418 -10.19 -21.70 -25.19
N GLY A 419 -9.80 -22.35 -24.09
CA GLY A 419 -8.70 -23.32 -24.04
C GLY A 419 -8.31 -23.68 -22.61
N ASP A 420 -7.58 -24.79 -22.46
CA ASP A 420 -6.91 -25.14 -21.19
C ASP A 420 -5.52 -24.49 -21.17
N PRO A 421 -5.21 -23.58 -20.23
CA PRO A 421 -3.90 -22.91 -20.17
C PRO A 421 -2.72 -23.88 -20.07
N TYR A 422 -2.92 -25.07 -19.51
CA TYR A 422 -1.83 -26.00 -19.28
C TYR A 422 -1.59 -26.93 -20.48
N CYS A 423 -2.42 -26.90 -21.53
CA CYS A 423 -2.35 -27.84 -22.66
C CYS A 423 -2.65 -27.25 -24.05
N ASP A 424 -3.35 -26.12 -24.17
CA ASP A 424 -3.61 -25.50 -25.49
C ASP A 424 -2.31 -24.91 -26.07
N GLU A 425 -1.85 -25.43 -27.21
CA GLU A 425 -0.58 -25.02 -27.83
C GLU A 425 -0.50 -23.52 -28.14
N ARG A 426 -1.61 -22.84 -28.43
CA ARG A 426 -1.62 -21.40 -28.68
C ARG A 426 -1.31 -20.64 -27.40
N TRP A 427 -1.89 -21.07 -26.28
CA TRP A 427 -1.65 -20.50 -24.96
C TRP A 427 -0.22 -20.78 -24.52
N LEU A 428 0.19 -22.05 -24.59
CA LEU A 428 1.53 -22.48 -24.22
C LEU A 428 2.62 -21.72 -25.00
N ARG A 429 2.43 -21.48 -26.31
CA ARG A 429 3.37 -20.67 -27.10
C ARG A 429 3.45 -19.24 -26.59
N ALA A 430 2.30 -18.61 -26.38
CA ALA A 430 2.25 -17.20 -26.05
C ALA A 430 2.72 -16.93 -24.60
N GLU A 431 2.42 -17.82 -23.66
CA GLU A 431 2.94 -17.80 -22.29
C GLU A 431 4.46 -17.99 -22.25
N ARG A 432 5.02 -18.94 -23.04
CA ARG A 432 6.47 -19.12 -23.14
C ARG A 432 7.18 -17.86 -23.65
N GLU A 433 6.67 -17.24 -24.72
CA GLU A 433 7.27 -16.02 -25.27
C GLU A 433 7.14 -14.82 -24.31
N TYR A 434 6.01 -14.74 -23.58
CA TYR A 434 5.84 -13.76 -22.51
C TYR A 434 6.86 -13.93 -21.38
N VAL A 435 6.97 -15.14 -20.82
CA VAL A 435 7.91 -15.45 -19.73
C VAL A 435 9.35 -15.25 -20.17
N LYS A 436 9.69 -15.66 -21.39
CA LYS A 436 11.02 -15.42 -21.99
C LYS A 436 11.33 -13.94 -22.10
N GLY A 437 10.41 -13.14 -22.65
CA GLY A 437 10.58 -11.69 -22.76
C GLY A 437 10.76 -11.03 -21.39
N LEU A 438 9.96 -11.43 -20.40
CA LEU A 438 10.05 -10.95 -19.03
C LEU A 438 11.40 -11.31 -18.38
N ALA A 439 11.82 -12.57 -18.50
CA ALA A 439 13.09 -13.04 -17.94
C ALA A 439 14.30 -12.36 -18.59
N GLN A 440 14.27 -12.16 -19.91
CA GLN A 440 15.31 -11.42 -20.62
C GLN A 440 15.36 -9.95 -20.21
N HIS A 441 14.21 -9.30 -20.03
CA HIS A 441 14.13 -7.90 -19.59
C HIS A 441 14.67 -7.72 -18.16
N LEU A 442 14.38 -8.68 -17.28
CA LEU A 442 14.76 -8.64 -15.87
C LEU A 442 16.13 -9.27 -15.55
N ARG A 443 16.89 -9.72 -16.55
CA ARG A 443 18.21 -10.34 -16.32
C ARG A 443 19.17 -9.44 -15.55
N ILE A 444 19.11 -8.13 -15.76
CA ILE A 444 20.01 -7.14 -15.15
C ILE A 444 19.90 -7.02 -13.62
N TYR A 445 18.87 -7.60 -12.99
CA TYR A 445 18.62 -7.50 -11.55
C TYR A 445 19.06 -8.80 -10.84
N PRO A 446 20.15 -8.80 -10.07
CA PRO A 446 20.70 -10.02 -9.47
C PRO A 446 19.91 -10.53 -8.25
N ASN A 447 19.01 -9.72 -7.70
CA ASN A 447 18.18 -9.97 -6.51
C ASN A 447 16.83 -10.67 -6.81
N ILE A 448 16.63 -11.20 -8.02
CA ILE A 448 15.38 -11.82 -8.43
C ILE A 448 15.36 -13.32 -8.09
N ALA A 449 14.25 -13.75 -7.49
CA ALA A 449 13.80 -15.14 -7.45
C ALA A 449 12.46 -15.26 -8.18
N TRP A 450 12.29 -16.27 -9.01
CA TRP A 450 11.04 -16.48 -9.72
C TRP A 450 10.08 -17.33 -8.90
N GLU A 451 8.82 -16.93 -8.87
CA GLU A 451 7.72 -17.80 -8.46
C GLU A 451 6.82 -17.99 -9.67
N ILE A 452 6.84 -19.16 -10.32
CA ILE A 452 6.23 -19.34 -11.65
C ILE A 452 4.76 -18.93 -11.65
N ILE A 453 3.98 -19.30 -10.64
CA ILE A 453 2.55 -19.02 -10.59
C ILE A 453 2.08 -19.02 -9.13
N ASN A 454 1.14 -18.12 -8.83
CA ASN A 454 0.40 -18.10 -7.57
C ASN A 454 -0.79 -19.05 -7.67
N GLU A 455 -0.96 -19.93 -6.69
CA GLU A 455 -2.09 -20.85 -6.53
C GLU A 455 -2.68 -21.35 -7.86
N PRO A 456 -1.96 -22.21 -8.61
CA PRO A 456 -2.49 -22.79 -9.84
C PRO A 456 -3.85 -23.48 -9.65
N GLU A 457 -4.18 -23.83 -8.40
CA GLU A 457 -5.43 -24.44 -7.96
C GLU A 457 -6.63 -23.45 -7.93
N GLY A 458 -6.35 -22.15 -7.95
CA GLY A 458 -7.32 -21.07 -7.77
C GLY A 458 -8.31 -20.95 -8.92
N TYR A 459 -9.60 -20.99 -8.58
CA TYR A 459 -10.78 -20.86 -9.45
C TYR A 459 -11.05 -22.04 -10.39
N GLY A 460 -11.60 -23.11 -9.81
CA GLY A 460 -12.59 -23.91 -10.53
C GLY A 460 -12.06 -25.12 -11.28
N ARG A 461 -11.35 -26.03 -10.59
CA ARG A 461 -11.56 -27.45 -10.86
C ARG A 461 -11.90 -28.16 -9.57
N THR A 462 -13.17 -28.53 -9.44
CA THR A 462 -13.61 -29.59 -8.54
C THR A 462 -12.99 -30.87 -9.05
N VAL A 463 -11.73 -31.10 -8.69
CA VAL A 463 -11.07 -32.36 -8.97
C VAL A 463 -11.66 -33.36 -7.98
N GLN A 464 -12.63 -34.14 -8.45
CA GLN A 464 -13.55 -34.89 -7.59
C GLN A 464 -12.91 -36.20 -7.11
N ASP A 465 -12.01 -36.76 -7.91
CA ASP A 465 -11.36 -38.04 -7.62
C ASP A 465 -9.83 -38.01 -7.71
N ALA A 466 -9.20 -39.13 -7.35
CA ALA A 466 -7.76 -39.27 -7.31
C ALA A 466 -7.09 -39.26 -8.70
N THR A 467 -7.80 -39.70 -9.74
CA THR A 467 -7.30 -39.76 -11.12
C THR A 467 -7.21 -38.36 -11.69
N GLU A 468 -8.30 -37.59 -11.60
CA GLU A 468 -8.32 -36.20 -12.06
C GLU A 468 -7.27 -35.34 -11.32
N ARG A 469 -7.00 -35.64 -10.02
CA ARG A 469 -5.95 -34.97 -9.23
C ARG A 469 -4.57 -35.25 -9.79
N ARG A 470 -4.31 -36.50 -10.16
CA ARG A 470 -3.05 -36.90 -10.78
C ARG A 470 -2.85 -36.20 -12.11
N GLU A 471 -3.84 -36.28 -12.99
CA GLU A 471 -3.75 -35.66 -14.32
C GLU A 471 -3.57 -34.15 -14.25
N TYR A 472 -4.29 -33.47 -13.36
CA TYR A 472 -4.13 -32.04 -13.15
C TYR A 472 -2.71 -31.70 -12.72
N ALA A 473 -2.16 -32.44 -11.74
CA ALA A 473 -0.79 -32.20 -11.30
C ALA A 473 0.23 -32.47 -12.38
N GLU A 474 0.08 -33.53 -13.18
CA GLU A 474 0.96 -33.83 -14.32
C GLU A 474 0.94 -32.71 -15.36
N ARG A 475 -0.23 -32.17 -15.69
CA ARG A 475 -0.37 -31.02 -16.61
C ARG A 475 0.33 -29.77 -16.07
N VAL A 476 0.07 -29.40 -14.82
CA VAL A 476 0.73 -28.24 -14.18
C VAL A 476 2.24 -28.44 -14.11
N THR A 477 2.69 -29.66 -13.82
CA THR A 477 4.12 -30.00 -13.75
C THR A 477 4.81 -29.84 -15.08
N LYS A 478 4.22 -30.38 -16.15
CA LYS A 478 4.74 -30.21 -17.52
C LYS A 478 4.81 -28.73 -17.89
N TRP A 479 3.75 -27.98 -17.59
CA TRP A 479 3.69 -26.54 -17.83
C TRP A 479 4.79 -25.78 -17.05
N CYS A 480 4.97 -26.05 -15.75
CA CYS A 480 6.04 -25.45 -14.94
C CYS A 480 7.43 -25.75 -15.50
N GLY A 481 7.67 -26.97 -16.00
CA GLY A 481 8.92 -27.32 -16.66
C GLY A 481 9.18 -26.45 -17.90
N MET A 482 8.16 -26.22 -18.72
CA MET A 482 8.25 -25.35 -19.90
C MET A 482 8.51 -23.89 -19.52
N MET A 483 7.84 -23.38 -18.49
CA MET A 483 8.05 -22.02 -18.00
C MET A 483 9.43 -21.83 -17.37
N ARG A 484 9.94 -22.83 -16.63
CA ARG A 484 11.31 -22.82 -16.10
C ARG A 484 12.34 -22.67 -17.21
N VAL A 485 12.22 -23.45 -18.29
CA VAL A 485 13.12 -23.33 -19.45
C VAL A 485 13.05 -21.93 -20.08
N ALA A 486 11.84 -21.35 -20.18
CA ALA A 486 11.68 -19.98 -20.66
C ALA A 486 12.35 -18.94 -19.74
N ILE A 487 12.23 -19.10 -18.42
CA ILE A 487 12.90 -18.26 -17.42
C ILE A 487 14.42 -18.35 -17.56
N GLU A 488 14.96 -19.58 -17.59
CA GLU A 488 16.40 -19.83 -17.65
C GLU A 488 17.05 -19.33 -18.94
N SER A 489 16.26 -19.11 -20.01
CA SER A 489 16.75 -18.49 -21.25
C SER A 489 17.15 -17.00 -21.09
N GLY A 490 16.70 -16.33 -20.03
CA GLY A 490 17.17 -14.99 -19.67
C GLY A 490 18.46 -15.06 -18.86
N GLU A 491 18.40 -15.76 -17.73
CA GLU A 491 19.52 -16.08 -16.84
C GLU A 491 19.06 -17.14 -15.82
N ARG A 492 19.93 -18.05 -15.40
CA ARG A 492 19.59 -19.04 -14.37
C ARG A 492 19.47 -18.34 -13.00
N LYS A 493 18.27 -18.32 -12.45
CA LYS A 493 17.93 -17.80 -11.11
C LYS A 493 17.08 -18.81 -10.36
N PRO A 494 16.97 -18.74 -9.02
CA PRO A 494 16.09 -19.64 -8.26
C PRO A 494 14.64 -19.56 -8.76
N VAL A 495 14.02 -20.71 -8.99
CA VAL A 495 12.63 -20.82 -9.48
C VAL A 495 11.81 -21.67 -8.53
N GLY A 496 10.68 -21.12 -8.08
CA GLY A 496 9.72 -21.80 -7.22
C GLY A 496 8.27 -21.62 -7.67
N ILE A 497 7.34 -21.91 -6.78
CA ILE A 497 5.89 -21.90 -7.05
C ILE A 497 5.11 -21.57 -5.78
N GLY A 498 4.04 -20.79 -5.89
CA GLY A 498 3.12 -20.49 -4.79
C GLY A 498 1.92 -21.42 -4.82
N LEU A 499 1.71 -22.20 -3.76
CA LEU A 499 0.66 -23.21 -3.68
C LEU A 499 -0.36 -22.84 -2.61
N ALA A 500 -1.62 -23.15 -2.89
CA ALA A 500 -2.66 -23.13 -1.86
C ALA A 500 -2.32 -24.11 -0.72
N PHE A 501 -2.93 -23.91 0.46
CA PHE A 501 -2.67 -24.75 1.64
C PHE A 501 -2.77 -26.25 1.35
N ALA A 502 -1.89 -27.05 1.95
CA ALA A 502 -1.68 -28.46 1.60
C ALA A 502 -2.94 -29.34 1.54
N SER A 503 -3.92 -29.13 2.42
CA SER A 503 -5.17 -29.91 2.40
C SER A 503 -6.08 -29.58 1.21
N LEU A 504 -5.83 -28.46 0.53
CA LEU A 504 -6.64 -27.92 -0.56
C LEU A 504 -5.96 -28.07 -1.93
N SER A 505 -4.67 -28.39 -1.96
CA SER A 505 -3.90 -28.47 -3.20
C SER A 505 -3.52 -29.92 -3.54
N PRO A 506 -3.90 -30.42 -4.73
CA PRO A 506 -3.50 -31.75 -5.18
C PRO A 506 -1.99 -31.84 -5.45
N LEU A 507 -1.30 -30.70 -5.58
CA LEU A 507 0.11 -30.62 -5.96
C LEU A 507 1.07 -31.03 -4.82
N TRP A 508 0.64 -30.96 -3.56
CA TRP A 508 1.49 -31.35 -2.42
C TRP A 508 1.65 -32.86 -2.25
N SER A 509 0.62 -33.63 -2.62
CA SER A 509 0.56 -35.07 -2.30
C SER A 509 1.13 -35.98 -3.40
N ILE A 510 1.33 -35.44 -4.60
CA ILE A 510 1.77 -36.23 -5.75
C ILE A 510 3.28 -36.26 -5.74
N ARG A 511 3.77 -37.32 -5.08
CA ARG A 511 5.15 -37.73 -4.94
C ARG A 511 5.97 -37.28 -6.17
N HIS A 512 6.76 -36.22 -5.99
CA HIS A 512 7.98 -35.89 -6.75
C HIS A 512 7.84 -35.01 -8.00
N ASN A 513 6.64 -34.53 -8.35
CA ASN A 513 6.43 -33.86 -9.63
C ASN A 513 7.19 -32.52 -9.78
N LEU A 514 7.26 -31.69 -8.74
CA LEU A 514 7.88 -30.37 -8.80
C LEU A 514 9.33 -30.36 -8.32
N ARG A 515 10.00 -31.52 -8.32
CA ARG A 515 11.35 -31.67 -7.77
C ARG A 515 12.45 -30.90 -8.52
N PHE A 516 12.15 -30.50 -9.74
CA PHE A 516 13.03 -29.66 -10.52
C PHE A 516 12.91 -28.18 -10.14
N LEU A 517 12.01 -27.76 -9.24
CA LEU A 517 11.97 -26.41 -8.70
C LEU A 517 12.88 -26.29 -7.47
N ASP A 518 13.44 -25.09 -7.28
CA ASP A 518 14.42 -24.77 -6.24
C ASP A 518 13.75 -24.52 -4.88
N TRP A 519 12.50 -24.04 -4.88
CA TRP A 519 11.72 -23.78 -3.68
C TRP A 519 10.21 -23.87 -3.95
N SER A 520 9.41 -23.90 -2.87
CA SER A 520 7.96 -23.77 -2.94
C SER A 520 7.48 -22.78 -1.87
N ASN A 521 6.26 -22.31 -2.03
CA ASN A 521 5.60 -21.42 -1.09
C ASN A 521 4.22 -22.00 -0.75
N VAL A 522 3.83 -21.92 0.53
CA VAL A 522 2.47 -22.22 1.00
C VAL A 522 1.72 -20.97 1.45
N HIS A 523 0.44 -20.91 1.06
CA HIS A 523 -0.49 -19.89 1.52
C HIS A 523 -1.42 -20.42 2.61
N CYS A 524 -1.64 -19.65 3.68
CA CYS A 524 -2.47 -20.04 4.81
C CYS A 524 -3.30 -18.88 5.38
N TYR A 525 -4.61 -18.94 5.19
CA TYR A 525 -5.57 -17.90 5.59
C TYR A 525 -6.44 -18.25 6.79
N SER A 526 -6.21 -19.40 7.43
CA SER A 526 -7.07 -19.91 8.49
C SER A 526 -6.28 -20.24 9.75
N PRO A 527 -6.80 -19.90 10.94
CA PRO A 527 -6.21 -20.35 12.20
C PRO A 527 -6.61 -21.80 12.53
N LYS A 528 -7.60 -22.39 11.84
CA LYS A 528 -8.08 -23.75 12.10
C LYS A 528 -6.99 -24.83 11.91
N PRO A 529 -6.15 -24.79 10.85
CA PRO A 529 -5.02 -25.69 10.72
C PRO A 529 -4.00 -25.54 11.86
N LEU A 530 -3.81 -24.32 12.41
CA LEU A 530 -2.87 -24.06 13.50
C LEU A 530 -3.32 -24.80 14.77
N ARG A 531 -4.62 -24.71 15.08
CA ARG A 531 -5.25 -25.40 16.22
C ARG A 531 -5.24 -26.93 16.10
N ARG A 532 -5.03 -27.49 14.91
CA ARG A 532 -5.00 -28.93 14.65
C ARG A 532 -3.58 -29.48 14.42
N GLY A 533 -2.53 -28.66 14.59
CA GLY A 533 -1.14 -29.07 14.32
C GLY A 533 -0.85 -29.31 12.83
N LEU A 534 -1.74 -28.90 11.92
CA LEU A 534 -1.61 -29.15 10.48
C LEU A 534 -0.74 -28.10 9.77
N TRP A 535 -0.28 -27.07 10.47
CA TRP A 535 0.60 -26.04 9.90
C TRP A 535 1.97 -26.57 9.45
N ALA A 536 2.45 -27.65 10.07
CA ALA A 536 3.69 -28.32 9.67
C ALA A 536 3.52 -29.20 8.41
N LEU A 537 2.27 -29.49 8.01
CA LEU A 537 1.96 -30.42 6.92
C LEU A 537 2.64 -30.06 5.59
N PRO A 538 2.66 -28.80 5.12
CA PRO A 538 3.38 -28.43 3.91
C PRO A 538 4.88 -28.75 3.99
N PHE A 539 5.53 -28.53 5.14
CA PHE A 539 6.96 -28.82 5.33
C PHE A 539 7.26 -30.31 5.31
N GLY A 540 6.41 -31.12 5.95
CA GLY A 540 6.49 -32.58 5.89
C GLY A 540 6.25 -33.13 4.48
N LEU A 541 5.26 -32.59 3.75
CA LEU A 541 4.93 -32.99 2.38
C LEU A 541 5.95 -32.48 1.35
N ASN A 542 6.67 -31.39 1.64
CA ASN A 542 7.77 -30.91 0.81
C ASN A 542 9.06 -31.73 1.00
N TYR A 543 9.05 -32.76 1.86
CA TYR A 543 10.17 -33.70 2.09
C TYR A 543 11.50 -32.99 2.43
N GLY A 544 11.46 -31.94 3.25
CA GLY A 544 12.66 -31.19 3.67
C GLY A 544 13.25 -30.25 2.61
N ARG A 545 12.54 -30.00 1.50
CA ARG A 545 12.92 -28.99 0.52
C ARG A 545 12.58 -27.58 1.00
N PRO A 546 13.23 -26.54 0.43
CA PRO A 546 12.97 -25.16 0.81
C PRO A 546 11.49 -24.79 0.61
N CYS A 547 10.86 -24.37 1.70
CA CYS A 547 9.48 -23.92 1.72
C CYS A 547 9.39 -22.55 2.38
N LEU A 548 8.82 -21.60 1.67
CA LEU A 548 8.44 -20.29 2.17
C LEU A 548 6.99 -20.34 2.70
N ILE A 549 6.69 -19.64 3.78
CA ILE A 549 5.30 -19.27 4.08
C ILE A 549 5.05 -17.93 3.40
N GLY A 550 4.56 -17.95 2.16
CA GLY A 550 4.58 -16.76 1.30
C GLY A 550 3.28 -15.97 1.29
N GLU A 551 2.21 -16.51 1.88
CA GLU A 551 1.01 -15.75 2.24
C GLU A 551 0.47 -16.31 3.56
N ALA A 552 0.47 -15.49 4.59
CA ALA A 552 -0.18 -15.82 5.85
C ALA A 552 -0.80 -14.56 6.46
N GLY A 553 -1.92 -14.73 7.15
CA GLY A 553 -2.66 -13.60 7.73
C GLY A 553 -3.85 -13.15 6.88
N MET A 554 -4.80 -12.48 7.53
CA MET A 554 -5.81 -11.66 6.86
C MET A 554 -5.58 -10.18 7.20
N PRO A 555 -5.83 -9.25 6.25
CA PRO A 555 -5.88 -7.83 6.57
C PRO A 555 -6.92 -7.62 7.69
N ASN A 556 -6.65 -6.73 8.64
CA ASN A 556 -7.57 -6.32 9.70
C ASN A 556 -7.89 -7.32 10.82
N ALA A 557 -7.06 -8.34 11.04
CA ALA A 557 -7.32 -9.31 12.10
C ALA A 557 -7.53 -8.66 13.50
N THR A 558 -6.65 -7.75 13.91
CA THR A 558 -6.76 -7.01 15.18
C THR A 558 -7.94 -6.03 15.31
N ASN A 559 -8.64 -5.70 14.23
CA ASN A 559 -9.80 -4.79 14.22
C ASN A 559 -11.08 -5.44 13.69
N SER A 560 -11.03 -6.75 13.44
CA SER A 560 -12.19 -7.48 12.97
C SER A 560 -13.13 -7.78 14.14
N ILE A 561 -14.42 -7.55 13.90
CA ILE A 561 -15.52 -7.95 14.79
C ILE A 561 -15.69 -9.47 14.90
N ASN A 562 -14.97 -10.24 14.07
CA ASN A 562 -14.89 -11.69 14.21
C ASN A 562 -13.86 -12.04 15.30
N VAL A 563 -14.30 -12.65 16.39
CA VAL A 563 -13.45 -13.09 17.52
C VAL A 563 -12.29 -13.98 17.06
N PHE A 564 -12.46 -14.74 15.97
CA PHE A 564 -11.39 -15.57 15.38
C PHE A 564 -10.29 -14.76 14.66
N LEU A 565 -10.55 -13.48 14.38
CA LEU A 565 -9.63 -12.57 13.70
C LEU A 565 -8.86 -11.69 14.72
N SER A 566 -9.42 -11.33 15.87
CA SER A 566 -8.69 -10.59 16.93
C SER A 566 -7.53 -11.38 17.57
N GLU A 567 -7.55 -12.71 17.48
CA GLU A 567 -6.51 -13.63 17.98
C GLU A 567 -5.21 -13.63 17.15
N TRP A 568 -5.13 -12.86 16.06
CA TRP A 568 -4.00 -12.98 15.13
C TRP A 568 -2.72 -12.26 15.54
N GLY A 569 -2.76 -11.32 16.50
CA GLY A 569 -1.53 -10.72 17.05
C GLY A 569 -0.62 -11.80 17.66
N ASP A 570 -1.16 -12.58 18.59
CA ASP A 570 -0.50 -13.76 19.16
C ASP A 570 -0.29 -14.86 18.10
N SER A 571 -1.09 -14.87 17.03
CA SER A 571 -0.93 -15.85 15.95
C SER A 571 0.23 -15.52 15.00
N TYR A 572 0.61 -14.26 14.77
CA TYR A 572 1.76 -13.94 13.93
C TYR A 572 3.06 -14.42 14.57
N ASP A 573 3.24 -14.20 15.88
CA ASP A 573 4.39 -14.73 16.62
C ASP A 573 4.38 -16.25 16.62
N ARG A 574 3.22 -16.89 16.82
CA ARG A 574 3.10 -18.36 16.71
C ARG A 574 3.39 -18.88 15.31
N MET A 575 2.94 -18.20 14.26
CA MET A 575 3.20 -18.57 12.86
C MET A 575 4.69 -18.43 12.54
N LEU A 576 5.32 -17.36 13.01
CA LEU A 576 6.76 -17.16 12.92
C LEU A 576 7.52 -18.27 13.68
N HIS A 577 7.09 -18.61 14.90
CA HIS A 577 7.68 -19.70 15.67
C HIS A 577 7.55 -21.05 14.95
N VAL A 578 6.40 -21.34 14.34
CA VAL A 578 6.23 -22.55 13.52
C VAL A 578 7.16 -22.50 12.30
N ALA A 579 7.20 -21.39 11.58
CA ALA A 579 8.09 -21.22 10.42
C ALA A 579 9.56 -21.47 10.79
N LEU A 580 10.02 -20.91 11.91
CA LEU A 580 11.38 -21.10 12.41
C LEU A 580 11.62 -22.55 12.85
N SER A 581 10.66 -23.16 13.55
CA SER A 581 10.77 -24.55 14.05
C SER A 581 10.83 -25.57 12.92
N GLU A 582 10.05 -25.34 11.86
CA GLU A 582 10.01 -26.17 10.64
C GLU A 582 11.12 -25.82 9.64
N ARG A 583 12.05 -24.93 10.02
CA ARG A 583 13.16 -24.45 9.18
C ARG A 583 12.70 -23.92 7.82
N ALA A 584 11.57 -23.20 7.82
CA ALA A 584 11.09 -22.50 6.64
C ALA A 584 12.19 -21.57 6.09
N MET A 585 12.23 -21.46 4.76
CA MET A 585 13.10 -20.50 4.06
C MET A 585 12.76 -19.04 4.42
N GLY A 586 11.53 -18.79 4.85
CA GLY A 586 11.07 -17.46 5.20
C GLY A 586 9.60 -17.37 5.58
N PHE A 587 9.19 -16.14 5.85
CA PHE A 587 7.81 -15.73 6.06
C PHE A 587 7.54 -14.40 5.35
N VAL A 588 6.53 -14.39 4.49
CA VAL A 588 6.04 -13.21 3.79
C VAL A 588 4.57 -13.03 4.11
N ASN A 589 4.24 -11.92 4.79
CA ASN A 589 2.88 -11.62 5.21
C ASN A 589 2.00 -11.32 3.98
N PHE A 590 0.70 -11.65 4.05
CA PHE A 590 -0.23 -11.43 2.96
C PHE A 590 -0.30 -9.96 2.51
N TYR A 591 -0.01 -8.97 3.37
CA TYR A 591 0.13 -7.55 2.97
C TYR A 591 1.13 -6.82 3.86
N LEU A 592 1.67 -5.69 3.39
CA LEU A 592 2.16 -4.65 4.31
C LEU A 592 0.94 -4.17 5.10
N ASN A 593 0.78 -4.71 6.30
CA ASN A 593 -0.24 -4.29 7.23
C ASN A 593 0.15 -2.88 7.69
N ASN A 594 -0.17 -1.86 6.87
CA ASN A 594 -0.41 -0.56 7.45
C ASN A 594 -1.87 -0.59 7.92
N PRO A 595 -2.14 -0.86 9.20
CA PRO A 595 -3.49 -0.86 9.74
C PRO A 595 -4.19 0.49 9.55
N LEU A 596 -3.44 1.54 9.18
CA LEU A 596 -3.91 2.87 8.86
C LEU A 596 -4.52 3.05 7.46
N GLN A 597 -4.74 2.01 6.68
CA GLN A 597 -4.72 2.23 5.22
C GLN A 597 -5.71 1.42 4.36
N HIS A 598 -6.42 0.43 4.89
CA HIS A 598 -7.40 -0.31 4.08
C HIS A 598 -8.84 0.18 4.34
N PRO A 599 -9.52 0.79 3.34
CA PRO A 599 -10.89 1.29 3.48
C PRO A 599 -11.98 0.21 3.34
N TYR A 600 -11.61 -1.05 3.04
CA TYR A 600 -12.57 -2.15 2.89
C TYR A 600 -12.03 -3.44 3.52
N SER A 601 -12.54 -3.75 4.73
CA SER A 601 -12.82 -5.10 5.26
C SER A 601 -13.86 -4.98 6.36
#